data_AF-A0A9X1XBS3-F1
#
_entry.id   AF-A0A9X1XBS3-F1
#
_cell.length_a   1.000
_cell.length_b   1.000
_cell.length_c   1.000
_cell.angle_alpha   90.00
_cell.angle_beta   90.00
_cell.angle_gamma   90.00
#
_symmetry.space_group_name_H-M   'P 1'
#
loop_
_entity.id
_entity.type
_entity.pdbx_description
1 polymer ?
#
loop_
_entity_poly.entity_id
_entity_poly.type
_entity_poly.pdbx_seq_one_letter_code
_entity_poly.pdbx_strand_id
1 'polypeptide(L)'
;MHNVMERETASVEQARNSLEFQVLRMQNDLKEIAKKWDVLGVEQTKDDHLTIVYKLENKHQCKIMLNDCSTSFQGIWDFSIDAIYDSNDSIFIGDIRGPANMGYGSICIQYLKELAKDQNIPYIKGDIAPRDWDHVNRLVHFYEKHHFSVQLDNESKSGSIVWNG
;
A
#
# COMPACT_ATOMS: atom_id res chain seq x y z
N MET A 1 31.03 -8.39 -28.91
CA MET A 1 31.39 -7.99 -27.53
C MET A 1 31.32 -6.47 -27.32
N HIS A 2 31.83 -5.62 -28.21
CA HIS A 2 31.79 -4.15 -28.04
C HIS A 2 30.36 -3.56 -27.94
N ASN A 3 29.46 -3.95 -28.85
CA ASN A 3 28.05 -3.49 -28.90
C ASN A 3 27.17 -4.01 -27.74
N VAL A 4 27.65 -4.97 -26.95
CA VAL A 4 26.93 -5.48 -25.76
C VAL A 4 27.27 -4.63 -24.54
N MET A 5 28.56 -4.32 -24.34
CA MET A 5 29.02 -3.46 -23.25
C MET A 5 28.49 -2.02 -23.36
N GLU A 6 28.35 -1.47 -24.58
CA GLU A 6 27.75 -0.13 -24.80
C GLU A 6 26.26 -0.08 -24.44
N ARG A 7 25.51 -1.16 -24.71
CA ARG A 7 24.09 -1.25 -24.35
C ARG A 7 23.90 -1.43 -22.86
N GLU A 8 24.77 -2.21 -22.21
CA GLU A 8 24.78 -2.40 -20.76
C GLU A 8 25.15 -1.12 -20.01
N THR A 9 26.10 -0.33 -20.52
CA THR A 9 26.43 0.97 -19.91
C THR A 9 25.31 1.99 -20.09
N ALA A 10 24.69 2.06 -21.27
CA ALA A 10 23.55 2.94 -21.50
C ALA A 10 22.33 2.60 -20.63
N SER A 11 22.05 1.31 -20.38
CA SER A 11 20.93 0.91 -19.51
C SER A 11 21.20 1.23 -18.04
N VAL A 12 22.44 1.07 -17.57
CA VAL A 12 22.86 1.45 -16.21
C VAL A 12 22.74 2.96 -16.00
N GLU A 13 23.14 3.77 -16.99
CA GLU A 13 23.04 5.23 -16.91
C GLU A 13 21.57 5.70 -16.90
N GLN A 14 20.71 5.06 -17.69
CA GLN A 14 19.27 5.33 -17.66
C GLN A 14 18.63 4.99 -16.31
N ALA A 15 18.99 3.84 -15.73
CA ALA A 15 18.51 3.43 -14.41
C ALA A 15 18.98 4.42 -13.32
N ARG A 16 20.25 4.84 -13.37
CA ARG A 16 20.79 5.85 -12.44
C ARG A 16 20.05 7.18 -12.55
N ASN A 17 19.86 7.69 -13.77
CA ASN A 17 19.15 8.94 -13.99
C ASN A 17 17.69 8.86 -13.52
N SER A 18 17.01 7.73 -13.76
CA SER A 18 15.65 7.48 -13.25
C SER A 18 15.62 7.57 -11.72
N LEU A 19 16.55 6.91 -11.04
CA LEU A 19 16.64 6.94 -9.58
C LEU A 19 16.94 8.35 -9.06
N GLU A 20 17.83 9.10 -9.70
CA GLU A 20 18.12 10.50 -9.35
C GLU A 20 16.86 11.37 -9.44
N PHE A 21 16.06 11.23 -10.50
CA PHE A 21 14.78 11.95 -10.61
C PHE A 21 13.78 11.55 -9.53
N GLN A 22 13.69 10.25 -9.21
CA GLN A 22 12.82 9.77 -8.15
C GLN A 22 13.24 10.33 -6.78
N VAL A 23 14.55 10.38 -6.48
CA VAL A 23 15.06 10.98 -5.23
C VAL A 23 14.74 12.47 -5.15
N LEU A 24 14.90 13.21 -6.24
CA LEU A 24 14.56 14.65 -6.29
C LEU A 24 13.06 14.88 -6.06
N ARG A 25 12.20 14.06 -6.68
CA ARG A 25 10.75 14.11 -6.46
C ARG A 25 10.40 13.74 -5.04
N MET A 26 10.97 12.65 -4.52
CA MET A 26 10.77 12.23 -3.14
C MET A 26 11.08 13.37 -2.15
N GLN A 27 12.20 14.08 -2.33
CA GLN A 27 12.56 15.21 -1.48
C GLN A 27 11.53 16.36 -1.53
N ASN A 28 10.93 16.62 -2.69
CA ASN A 28 9.91 17.63 -2.84
C ASN A 28 8.56 17.16 -2.27
N ASP A 29 8.14 15.97 -2.68
CA ASP A 29 6.83 15.40 -2.38
C ASP A 29 6.71 15.07 -0.89
N LEU A 30 7.78 14.60 -0.25
CA LEU A 30 7.83 14.40 1.20
C LEU A 30 7.55 15.72 1.96
N LYS A 31 8.08 16.85 1.48
CA LYS A 31 7.79 18.16 2.08
C LYS A 31 6.33 18.56 1.91
N GLU A 32 5.74 18.32 0.74
CA GLU A 32 4.33 18.65 0.51
C GLU A 32 3.39 17.73 1.30
N ILE A 33 3.70 16.45 1.38
CA ILE A 33 2.92 15.46 2.14
C ILE A 33 2.99 15.78 3.64
N ALA A 34 4.19 16.02 4.18
CA ALA A 34 4.41 16.29 5.60
C ALA A 34 3.72 17.58 6.11
N LYS A 35 3.28 18.47 5.21
CA LYS A 35 2.48 19.65 5.61
C LYS A 35 1.07 19.29 6.08
N LYS A 36 0.53 18.13 5.69
CA LYS A 36 -0.88 17.77 5.88
C LYS A 36 -1.09 16.38 6.49
N TRP A 37 -0.13 15.49 6.33
CA TRP A 37 -0.24 14.09 6.72
C TRP A 37 1.01 13.63 7.48
N ASP A 38 0.84 12.57 8.27
CA ASP A 38 1.94 11.97 9.01
C ASP A 38 2.72 11.04 8.08
N VAL A 39 3.96 11.39 7.75
CA VAL A 39 4.85 10.52 6.97
C VAL A 39 5.30 9.35 7.84
N LEU A 40 5.06 8.14 7.37
CA LEU A 40 5.43 6.90 8.05
C LEU A 40 6.80 6.39 7.61
N GLY A 41 7.11 6.51 6.32
CA GLY A 41 8.37 6.02 5.79
C GLY A 41 8.51 6.16 4.28
N VAL A 42 9.63 5.65 3.78
CA VAL A 42 9.93 5.53 2.35
C VAL A 42 10.22 4.07 2.07
N GLU A 43 9.55 3.52 1.07
CA GLU A 43 9.70 2.12 0.66
C GLU A 43 10.10 2.03 -0.80
N GLN A 44 10.80 0.96 -1.16
CA GLN A 44 11.13 0.63 -2.54
C GLN A 44 10.26 -0.54 -3.00
N THR A 45 9.62 -0.41 -4.17
CA THR A 45 8.89 -1.54 -4.77
C THR A 45 9.86 -2.57 -5.38
N LYS A 46 9.33 -3.74 -5.73
CA LYS A 46 10.06 -4.77 -6.50
C LYS A 46 10.55 -4.28 -7.88
N ASP A 47 9.95 -3.21 -8.39
CA ASP A 47 10.25 -2.62 -9.70
C ASP A 47 11.14 -1.36 -9.54
N ASP A 48 11.81 -1.24 -8.40
CA ASP A 48 12.73 -0.16 -8.04
C ASP A 48 12.11 1.25 -7.96
N HIS A 49 10.79 1.34 -7.78
CA HIS A 49 10.13 2.63 -7.55
C HIS A 49 10.25 3.03 -6.08
N LEU A 50 10.74 4.24 -5.83
CA LEU A 50 10.69 4.85 -4.50
C LEU A 50 9.29 5.36 -4.22
N THR A 51 8.78 5.05 -3.03
CA THR A 51 7.43 5.38 -2.61
C THR A 51 7.44 6.03 -1.24
N ILE A 52 6.58 7.01 -1.01
CA ILE A 52 6.40 7.65 0.29
C ILE A 52 5.12 7.09 0.90
N VAL A 53 5.22 6.50 2.09
CA VAL A 53 4.08 6.00 2.86
C VAL A 53 3.72 7.01 3.93
N TYR A 54 2.44 7.33 4.04
CA TYR A 54 1.94 8.34 4.97
C TYR A 54 0.53 8.00 5.41
N LYS A 55 0.08 8.58 6.52
CA LYS A 55 -1.26 8.34 7.06
C LYS A 55 -2.06 9.61 7.31
N LEU A 56 -3.37 9.42 7.26
CA LEU A 56 -4.34 10.32 7.87
C LEU A 56 -5.04 9.52 8.96
N GLU A 57 -4.99 10.00 10.19
CA GLU A 57 -5.56 9.30 11.34
C GLU A 57 -6.34 10.25 12.23
N ASN A 58 -7.49 9.78 12.72
CA ASN A 58 -8.22 10.40 13.82
C ASN A 58 -8.84 9.32 14.72
N LYS A 59 -9.64 9.72 15.71
CA LYS A 59 -10.25 8.81 16.68
C LYS A 59 -11.16 7.72 16.10
N HIS A 60 -11.61 7.87 14.85
CA HIS A 60 -12.59 6.98 14.21
C HIS A 60 -12.05 6.27 12.97
N GLN A 61 -11.08 6.87 12.28
CA GLN A 61 -10.55 6.31 11.04
C GLN A 61 -9.03 6.40 10.98
N CYS A 62 -8.43 5.41 10.34
CA CYS A 62 -7.05 5.45 9.90
C CYS A 62 -6.99 5.14 8.41
N LYS A 63 -6.21 5.93 7.68
CA LYS A 63 -6.03 5.78 6.26
C LYS A 63 -4.54 5.74 5.97
N ILE A 64 -4.06 4.62 5.45
CA ILE A 64 -2.68 4.45 5.00
C ILE A 64 -2.64 4.77 3.51
N MET A 65 -1.74 5.65 3.10
CA MET A 65 -1.60 6.15 1.74
C MET A 65 -0.17 5.98 1.26
N LEU A 66 -0.03 5.88 -0.05
CA LEU A 66 1.25 5.76 -0.72
C LEU A 66 1.26 6.67 -1.96
N ASN A 67 2.40 7.34 -2.17
CA ASN A 67 2.72 8.11 -3.37
C ASN A 67 3.97 7.53 -4.04
N ASP A 68 3.92 7.28 -5.34
CA ASP A 68 5.02 6.79 -6.16
C ASP A 68 5.84 7.97 -6.73
N CYS A 69 7.14 7.99 -6.44
CA CYS A 69 8.05 9.04 -6.88
C CYS A 69 8.45 8.90 -8.38
N SER A 70 7.95 7.89 -9.08
CA SER A 70 8.01 7.79 -10.54
C SER A 70 7.20 8.89 -11.24
N THR A 71 6.32 9.59 -10.51
CA THR A 71 5.67 10.84 -10.92
C THR A 71 5.66 11.86 -9.77
N SER A 72 5.29 13.11 -10.05
CA SER A 72 5.21 14.15 -9.01
C SER A 72 3.87 14.11 -8.30
N PHE A 73 3.88 14.21 -6.98
CA PHE A 73 2.67 14.27 -6.14
C PHE A 73 1.73 15.40 -6.56
N GLN A 74 0.48 15.05 -6.89
CA GLN A 74 -0.55 16.00 -7.34
C GLN A 74 -1.55 16.38 -6.23
N GLY A 75 -1.22 16.11 -4.96
CA GLY A 75 -2.13 16.33 -3.83
C GLY A 75 -3.12 15.18 -3.59
N ILE A 76 -3.04 14.11 -4.38
CA ILE A 76 -3.77 12.86 -4.20
C ILE A 76 -2.79 11.69 -4.11
N TRP A 77 -3.16 10.66 -3.37
CA TRP A 77 -2.40 9.41 -3.24
C TRP A 77 -2.54 8.55 -4.51
N ASP A 78 -1.54 7.72 -4.79
CA ASP A 78 -1.59 6.72 -5.86
C ASP A 78 -2.21 5.41 -5.39
N PHE A 79 -2.03 5.08 -4.11
CA PHE A 79 -2.67 3.95 -3.46
C PHE A 79 -3.14 4.30 -2.04
N SER A 80 -4.25 3.71 -1.59
CA SER A 80 -4.71 3.85 -0.22
C SER A 80 -5.43 2.62 0.32
N ILE A 81 -5.31 2.42 1.63
CA ILE A 81 -6.16 1.54 2.44
C ILE A 81 -6.91 2.44 3.41
N ASP A 82 -8.23 2.48 3.25
CA ASP A 82 -9.14 3.18 4.16
C ASP A 82 -9.63 2.20 5.21
N ALA A 83 -9.46 2.53 6.49
CA ALA A 83 -9.90 1.71 7.60
C ALA A 83 -10.52 2.54 8.72
N ILE A 84 -11.33 1.88 9.55
CA ILE A 84 -12.01 2.48 10.69
C ILE A 84 -11.64 1.76 11.98
N TYR A 85 -11.56 2.50 13.07
CA TYR A 85 -11.44 1.92 14.40
C TYR A 85 -12.83 1.47 14.84
N ASP A 86 -13.00 0.16 15.00
CA ASP A 86 -14.22 -0.42 15.56
C ASP A 86 -14.12 -0.45 17.10
N SER A 87 -15.29 -0.32 17.73
CA SER A 87 -15.53 -0.41 19.17
C SER A 87 -15.05 -1.70 19.84
N ASN A 88 -14.79 -2.76 19.08
CA ASN A 88 -14.37 -4.08 19.57
C ASN A 88 -12.85 -4.29 19.50
N ASP A 89 -12.06 -3.25 19.76
CA ASP A 89 -10.59 -3.29 19.67
C ASP A 89 -10.12 -3.93 18.35
N SER A 90 -10.64 -3.41 17.23
CA SER A 90 -10.24 -3.88 15.91
C SER A 90 -10.19 -2.76 14.90
N ILE A 91 -9.30 -2.88 13.92
CA ILE A 91 -9.29 -2.03 12.73
C ILE A 91 -10.09 -2.74 11.64
N PHE A 92 -11.06 -2.07 11.06
CA PHE A 92 -11.86 -2.62 9.96
C PHE A 92 -11.47 -1.95 8.64
N ILE A 93 -10.93 -2.72 7.70
CA ILE A 93 -10.60 -2.29 6.34
C ILE A 93 -11.91 -2.11 5.57
N GLY A 94 -12.17 -0.87 5.14
CA GLY A 94 -13.35 -0.54 4.35
C GLY A 94 -13.11 -0.57 2.85
N ASP A 95 -11.97 -0.03 2.39
CA ASP A 95 -11.67 0.04 0.96
C ASP A 95 -10.16 0.00 0.69
N ILE A 96 -9.79 -0.61 -0.43
CA ILE A 96 -8.43 -0.64 -0.96
C ILE A 96 -8.47 -0.10 -2.38
N ARG A 97 -7.79 1.02 -2.61
CA ARG A 97 -7.86 1.74 -3.89
C ARG A 97 -6.48 2.00 -4.46
N GLY A 98 -6.38 1.87 -5.77
CA GLY A 98 -5.16 2.13 -6.54
C GLY A 98 -4.85 0.98 -7.50
N PRO A 99 -3.71 1.05 -8.19
CA PRO A 99 -3.32 0.04 -9.16
C PRO A 99 -2.96 -1.29 -8.49
N ALA A 100 -3.35 -2.40 -9.11
CA ALA A 100 -2.94 -3.74 -8.69
C ALA A 100 -1.53 -4.08 -9.20
N ASN A 101 -0.88 -5.06 -8.57
CA ASN A 101 0.39 -5.66 -8.99
C ASN A 101 1.65 -4.78 -8.92
N MET A 102 1.55 -3.57 -8.37
CA MET A 102 2.68 -2.64 -8.14
C MET A 102 3.40 -2.84 -6.79
N GLY A 103 2.90 -3.74 -5.94
CA GLY A 103 3.42 -3.95 -4.58
C GLY A 103 2.88 -2.98 -3.52
N TYR A 104 2.16 -1.92 -3.91
CA TYR A 104 1.63 -0.91 -2.98
C TYR A 104 0.72 -1.48 -1.90
N GLY A 105 -0.17 -2.41 -2.24
CA GLY A 105 -1.02 -3.07 -1.25
C GLY A 105 -0.22 -3.81 -0.18
N SER A 106 0.87 -4.47 -0.57
CA SER A 106 1.73 -5.18 0.38
C SER A 106 2.44 -4.22 1.33
N ILE A 107 2.92 -3.09 0.81
CA ILE A 107 3.52 -2.02 1.62
C ILE A 107 2.49 -1.46 2.61
N CYS A 108 1.33 -0.99 2.13
CA CYS A 108 0.34 -0.36 3.00
C CYS A 108 -0.23 -1.32 4.06
N ILE A 109 -0.41 -2.62 3.75
CA ILE A 109 -0.84 -3.61 4.74
C ILE A 109 0.19 -3.82 5.84
N GLN A 110 1.48 -3.76 5.53
CA GLN A 110 2.52 -3.88 6.54
C GLN A 110 2.45 -2.71 7.54
N TYR A 111 2.35 -1.48 7.05
CA TYR A 111 2.17 -0.29 7.89
C TYR A 111 0.86 -0.31 8.69
N LEU A 112 -0.22 -0.85 8.13
CA LEU A 112 -1.48 -1.01 8.87
C LEU A 112 -1.34 -1.99 10.05
N LYS A 113 -0.57 -3.07 9.87
CA LYS A 113 -0.28 -4.04 10.95
C LYS A 113 0.63 -3.46 12.01
N GLU A 114 1.62 -2.68 11.62
CA GLU A 114 2.49 -1.96 12.55
C GLU A 114 1.65 -0.98 13.39
N LEU A 115 0.77 -0.22 12.74
CA LEU A 115 -0.16 0.67 13.43
C LEU A 115 -1.05 -0.10 14.43
N ALA A 116 -1.61 -1.25 14.04
CA ALA A 116 -2.40 -2.09 14.95
C ALA A 116 -1.57 -2.54 16.16
N LYS A 117 -0.33 -3.00 15.95
CA LYS A 117 0.57 -3.43 17.03
C LYS A 117 0.96 -2.29 17.96
N ASP A 118 1.33 -1.13 17.41
CA ASP A 118 1.70 0.05 18.18
C ASP A 118 0.56 0.53 19.08
N GLN A 119 -0.69 0.30 18.66
CA GLN A 119 -1.89 0.65 19.40
C GLN A 119 -2.45 -0.49 20.26
N ASN A 120 -1.79 -1.64 20.32
CA ASN A 120 -2.26 -2.85 20.99
C ASN A 120 -3.65 -3.32 20.52
N ILE A 121 -3.93 -3.13 19.22
CA ILE A 121 -5.16 -3.59 18.59
C ILE A 121 -4.93 -5.02 18.07
N PRO A 122 -5.59 -6.04 18.65
CA PRO A 122 -5.32 -7.45 18.34
C PRO A 122 -5.81 -7.87 16.96
N TYR A 123 -6.79 -7.17 16.37
CA TYR A 123 -7.45 -7.63 15.16
C TYR A 123 -7.50 -6.57 14.06
N ILE A 124 -7.25 -7.01 12.83
CA ILE A 124 -7.63 -6.30 11.61
C ILE A 124 -8.66 -7.14 10.87
N LYS A 125 -9.80 -6.56 10.53
CA LYS A 125 -10.95 -7.21 9.91
C LYS A 125 -11.34 -6.51 8.61
N GLY A 126 -12.20 -7.13 7.83
CA GLY A 126 -12.80 -6.53 6.64
C GLY A 126 -13.77 -7.49 5.97
N ASP A 127 -14.56 -6.96 5.05
CA ASP A 127 -15.51 -7.74 4.26
C ASP A 127 -15.08 -7.82 2.80
N ILE A 128 -15.42 -8.93 2.16
CA ILE A 128 -15.39 -9.11 0.71
C ILE A 128 -16.82 -9.02 0.23
N ALA A 129 -17.14 -8.01 -0.58
CA ALA A 129 -18.51 -7.75 -1.01
C ALA A 129 -18.80 -8.45 -2.36
N PRO A 130 -20.09 -8.62 -2.72
CA PRO A 130 -20.47 -9.23 -4.01
C PRO A 130 -19.88 -8.54 -5.25
N ARG A 131 -19.57 -7.24 -5.15
CA ARG A 131 -18.92 -6.47 -6.22
C ARG A 131 -17.47 -6.89 -6.49
N ASP A 132 -16.83 -7.53 -5.51
CA ASP A 132 -15.44 -7.96 -5.59
C ASP A 132 -15.30 -9.37 -6.22
N TRP A 133 -16.43 -10.03 -6.47
CA TRP A 133 -16.48 -11.45 -6.85
C TRP A 133 -15.75 -11.76 -8.15
N ASP A 134 -15.77 -10.84 -9.12
CA ASP A 134 -15.06 -11.00 -10.40
C ASP A 134 -13.54 -11.14 -10.23
N HIS A 135 -13.00 -10.70 -9.10
CA HIS A 135 -11.58 -10.79 -8.78
C HIS A 135 -11.31 -11.29 -7.35
N VAL A 136 -12.25 -12.05 -6.77
CA VAL A 136 -12.16 -12.57 -5.39
C VAL A 136 -10.91 -13.43 -5.18
N ASN A 137 -10.53 -14.26 -6.15
CA ASN A 137 -9.33 -15.10 -6.06
C ASN A 137 -8.05 -14.26 -5.86
N ARG A 138 -7.98 -13.07 -6.49
CA ARG A 138 -6.85 -12.15 -6.31
C ARG A 138 -6.85 -11.56 -4.91
N LEU A 139 -8.01 -11.21 -4.36
CA LEU A 139 -8.15 -10.68 -3.00
C LEU A 139 -7.79 -11.75 -1.97
N VAL A 140 -8.32 -12.97 -2.12
CA VAL A 140 -7.98 -14.11 -1.26
C VAL A 140 -6.47 -14.32 -1.24
N HIS A 141 -5.86 -14.43 -2.42
CA HIS A 141 -4.41 -14.61 -2.52
C HIS A 141 -3.63 -13.45 -1.87
N PHE A 142 -4.07 -12.21 -2.06
CA PHE A 142 -3.46 -11.04 -1.43
C PHE A 142 -3.53 -11.14 0.10
N TYR A 143 -4.72 -11.38 0.67
CA TYR A 143 -4.92 -11.44 2.11
C TYR A 143 -4.21 -12.62 2.76
N GLU A 144 -4.28 -13.82 2.17
CA GLU A 144 -3.59 -15.02 2.65
C GLU A 144 -2.05 -14.86 2.60
N LYS A 145 -1.52 -14.27 1.53
CA LYS A 145 -0.09 -13.90 1.44
C LYS A 145 0.32 -13.00 2.61
N HIS A 146 -0.59 -12.15 3.07
CA HIS A 146 -0.41 -11.30 4.23
C HIS A 146 -0.96 -11.92 5.52
N HIS A 147 -1.07 -13.25 5.62
CA HIS A 147 -1.45 -13.96 6.84
C HIS A 147 -2.82 -13.57 7.44
N PHE A 148 -3.75 -13.09 6.62
CA PHE A 148 -5.15 -13.01 6.99
C PHE A 148 -5.80 -14.39 6.80
N SER A 149 -6.68 -14.75 7.72
CA SER A 149 -7.65 -15.82 7.50
C SER A 149 -8.78 -15.27 6.63
N VAL A 150 -9.16 -15.99 5.57
CA VAL A 150 -10.23 -15.59 4.66
C VAL A 150 -11.34 -16.62 4.71
N GLN A 151 -12.58 -16.16 4.88
CA GLN A 151 -13.79 -16.99 4.81
C GLN A 151 -14.68 -16.47 3.70
N LEU A 152 -15.10 -17.35 2.78
CA LEU A 152 -15.99 -17.00 1.68
C LEU A 152 -17.30 -17.77 1.78
N ASP A 153 -18.39 -17.11 1.42
CA ASP A 153 -19.68 -17.70 1.15
C ASP A 153 -20.02 -17.53 -0.33
N ASN A 154 -20.00 -18.64 -1.07
CA ASN A 154 -20.26 -18.66 -2.50
C ASN A 154 -21.74 -18.42 -2.84
N GLU A 155 -22.67 -18.69 -1.92
CA GLU A 155 -24.11 -18.50 -2.16
C GLU A 155 -24.45 -17.01 -2.10
N SER A 156 -24.02 -16.32 -1.04
CA SER A 156 -24.23 -14.88 -0.87
C SER A 156 -23.22 -14.02 -1.63
N LYS A 157 -22.17 -14.62 -2.20
CA LYS A 157 -21.01 -13.95 -2.80
C LYS A 157 -20.39 -12.93 -1.85
N SER A 158 -20.24 -13.32 -0.59
CA SER A 158 -19.64 -12.49 0.44
C SER A 158 -18.46 -13.20 1.07
N GLY A 159 -17.68 -12.47 1.85
CA GLY A 159 -16.64 -13.06 2.67
C GLY A 159 -16.18 -12.12 3.76
N SER A 160 -15.34 -12.64 4.65
CA SER A 160 -14.70 -11.87 5.70
C SER A 160 -13.21 -12.22 5.76
N ILE A 161 -12.43 -11.24 6.21
CA ILE A 161 -11.01 -11.41 6.48
C ILE A 161 -10.72 -11.08 7.94
N VAL A 162 -9.80 -11.82 8.54
CA VAL A 162 -9.32 -11.55 9.90
C VAL A 162 -7.82 -11.78 9.97
N TRP A 163 -7.09 -10.77 10.41
CA TRP A 163 -5.71 -10.90 10.88
C TRP A 163 -5.68 -10.78 12.39
N ASN A 164 -4.89 -11.63 13.03
CA ASN A 164 -4.66 -11.65 14.47
C ASN A 164 -3.16 -11.41 14.72
N GLY A 165 -2.84 -10.40 15.54
CA GLY A 165 -1.52 -9.82 15.71
C GLY A 165 -0.73 -10.29 16.92
#